data_AF-A0AAN6EVT3-F1
#
_entry.id   AF-A0AAN6EVT3-F1
#
_cell.length_a   1.000
_cell.length_b   1.000
_cell.length_c   1.000
_cell.angle_alpha   90.00
_cell.angle_beta   90.00
_cell.angle_gamma   90.00
#
_symmetry.space_group_name_H-M   'P 1'
#
loop_
_entity.id
_entity.type
_entity.pdbx_description
1 polymer ?
#
loop_
_entity_poly.entity_id
_entity_poly.type
_entity_poly.pdbx_seq_one_letter_code
_entity_poly.pdbx_strand_id
1 'polypeptide(L)'
;MAEPKVETISKIEIQTYHLPPTRLIPNSPHRPLIYYPGLLHLLKDHQKSPADNNHHSSLDPTRLATIAYDTFISNGWDVQWIYRYGRTQRSHYHSSVHECMAVLSGSATIRFGIADGEADGGPGARRGANGPTSTHDPPSFKGVFIHARAGDVFVLPAGVAHKTYDTEPNAEFALLTPGDGHRIEVPPDSSSTSTTNAGSAATDANASVNTSAAARKRNAVIDTPLSGFTMLGAYPRLTETGQPDPGEWDFATGGEDVGRYERVWSVKKPARDPCLGVDERGLWGLW
;
A
#
# COMPACT_ATOMS: atom_id res chain seq x y z
N MET A 1 -35.30 -33.84 -5.15
CA MET A 1 -33.84 -33.74 -5.35
C MET A 1 -33.46 -32.32 -5.03
N ALA A 2 -32.52 -32.11 -4.10
CA ALA A 2 -32.10 -30.76 -3.72
C ALA A 2 -31.30 -30.13 -4.87
N GLU A 3 -31.68 -28.93 -5.30
CA GLU A 3 -30.92 -28.13 -6.24
C GLU A 3 -29.54 -27.77 -5.66
N PRO A 4 -28.49 -27.67 -6.49
CA PRO A 4 -27.20 -27.24 -6.01
C PRO A 4 -27.28 -25.77 -5.55
N LYS A 5 -26.93 -25.52 -4.29
CA LYS A 5 -26.57 -24.18 -3.80
C LYS A 5 -25.35 -23.71 -4.57
N VAL A 6 -25.56 -22.91 -5.61
CA VAL A 6 -24.50 -22.05 -6.15
C VAL A 6 -24.37 -20.89 -5.18
N GLU A 7 -23.49 -21.03 -4.18
CA GLU A 7 -22.97 -19.87 -3.46
C GLU A 7 -22.03 -19.15 -4.42
N THR A 8 -22.58 -18.15 -5.12
CA THR A 8 -21.80 -17.18 -5.88
C THR A 8 -20.85 -16.51 -4.90
N ILE A 9 -19.57 -16.90 -4.91
CA ILE A 9 -18.52 -16.15 -4.22
C ILE A 9 -18.63 -14.71 -4.72
N SER A 10 -18.90 -13.79 -3.81
CA SER A 10 -19.00 -12.35 -4.02
C SER A 10 -17.93 -11.88 -5.01
N LYS A 11 -18.38 -11.30 -6.13
CA LYS A 11 -17.55 -10.87 -7.26
C LYS A 11 -16.50 -9.88 -6.77
N ILE A 12 -15.23 -10.27 -6.75
CA ILE A 12 -14.11 -9.35 -6.56
C ILE A 12 -14.17 -8.31 -7.69
N GLU A 13 -14.25 -7.03 -7.33
CA GLU A 13 -14.17 -5.94 -8.29
C GLU A 13 -12.70 -5.54 -8.47
N ILE A 14 -12.30 -5.33 -9.72
CA ILE A 14 -10.95 -4.94 -10.10
C ILE A 14 -11.07 -3.85 -11.15
N GLN A 15 -10.45 -2.72 -10.89
CA GLN A 15 -10.41 -1.58 -11.81
C GLN A 15 -8.97 -1.30 -12.22
N THR A 16 -8.75 -1.01 -13.50
CA THR A 16 -7.43 -0.70 -14.05
C THR A 16 -7.42 0.68 -14.69
N TYR A 17 -6.40 1.46 -14.42
CA TYR A 17 -6.22 2.80 -14.97
C TYR A 17 -4.89 2.89 -15.72
N HIS A 18 -4.96 3.05 -17.04
CA HIS A 18 -3.80 3.40 -17.86
C HIS A 18 -3.58 4.91 -17.77
N LEU A 19 -2.48 5.30 -17.12
CA LEU A 19 -2.10 6.69 -16.93
C LEU A 19 -1.02 7.03 -17.97
N PRO A 20 -1.24 8.00 -18.87
CA PRO A 20 -0.21 8.37 -19.83
C PRO A 20 0.97 9.05 -19.12
N PRO A 21 2.22 8.85 -19.60
CA PRO A 21 3.34 9.71 -19.21
C PRO A 21 2.99 11.19 -19.35
N THR A 22 3.45 12.02 -18.42
CA THR A 22 3.34 13.48 -18.52
C THR A 22 4.70 14.10 -18.83
N ARG A 23 4.80 15.43 -18.81
CA ARG A 23 6.09 16.10 -18.98
C ARG A 23 6.98 15.90 -17.76
N LEU A 24 6.38 15.76 -16.57
CA LEU A 24 7.10 15.69 -15.30
C LEU A 24 7.02 14.32 -14.61
N ILE A 25 6.03 13.50 -14.94
CA ILE A 25 5.82 12.19 -14.32
C ILE A 25 6.01 11.07 -15.33
N PRO A 26 6.80 10.02 -15.00
CA PRO A 26 7.04 8.91 -15.90
C PRO A 26 5.77 8.17 -16.32
N ASN A 27 4.89 7.79 -15.37
CA ASN A 27 3.74 6.87 -15.51
C ASN A 27 3.97 5.67 -16.46
N SER A 28 3.84 4.43 -15.99
CA SER A 28 4.12 3.29 -16.87
C SER A 28 3.18 3.24 -18.10
N PRO A 29 3.71 3.22 -19.34
CA PRO A 29 2.90 3.05 -20.54
C PRO A 29 2.45 1.59 -20.74
N HIS A 30 3.06 0.66 -20.02
CA HIS A 30 2.86 -0.78 -20.20
C HIS A 30 2.00 -1.42 -19.10
N ARG A 31 2.01 -0.83 -17.89
CA ARG A 31 1.35 -1.42 -16.72
C ARG A 31 0.32 -0.44 -16.17
N PRO A 32 -0.95 -0.84 -16.03
CA PRO A 32 -1.95 0.02 -15.40
C PRO A 32 -1.76 0.09 -13.88
N LEU A 33 -2.21 1.20 -13.29
CA LEU A 33 -2.59 1.22 -11.87
C LEU A 33 -3.74 0.23 -11.67
N ILE A 34 -3.62 -0.66 -10.69
CA ILE A 34 -4.68 -1.59 -10.31
C ILE A 34 -5.33 -1.10 -9.02
N TYR A 35 -6.65 -1.06 -8.98
CA TYR A 35 -7.46 -0.69 -7.83
C TYR A 35 -8.42 -1.84 -7.49
N TYR A 36 -8.39 -2.25 -6.22
CA TYR A 36 -9.23 -3.26 -5.63
C TYR A 36 -10.18 -2.62 -4.59
N PRO A 37 -11.41 -2.25 -4.98
CA PRO A 37 -12.37 -1.62 -4.05
C PRO A 37 -12.81 -2.60 -2.96
N GLY A 38 -12.59 -2.24 -1.70
CA GLY A 38 -13.05 -2.99 -0.53
C GLY A 38 -12.54 -4.43 -0.40
N LEU A 39 -11.47 -4.80 -1.11
CA LEU A 39 -11.00 -6.19 -1.19
C LEU A 39 -10.69 -6.81 0.18
N LEU A 40 -10.10 -6.04 1.10
CA LEU A 40 -9.75 -6.58 2.42
C LEU A 40 -10.97 -6.97 3.26
N HIS A 41 -12.17 -6.46 2.95
CA HIS A 41 -13.41 -6.91 3.58
C HIS A 41 -13.85 -8.29 3.10
N LEU A 42 -13.42 -8.71 1.90
CA LEU A 42 -13.74 -9.99 1.29
C LEU A 42 -12.73 -11.09 1.65
N LEU A 43 -11.50 -10.69 1.98
CA LEU A 43 -10.45 -11.63 2.37
C LEU A 43 -10.69 -12.20 3.78
N LYS A 44 -10.31 -13.47 3.94
CA LYS A 44 -10.43 -14.19 5.20
C LYS A 44 -9.29 -13.81 6.13
N ASP A 45 -9.59 -13.82 7.42
CA ASP A 45 -8.57 -13.83 8.44
C ASP A 45 -7.98 -15.25 8.50
N HIS A 46 -6.72 -15.39 8.08
CA HIS A 46 -6.04 -16.68 8.01
C HIS A 46 -5.68 -17.26 9.38
N GLN A 47 -5.77 -16.46 10.45
CA GLN A 47 -5.36 -16.83 11.82
C GLN A 47 -6.54 -16.94 12.79
N LYS A 48 -7.78 -16.60 12.40
CA LYS A 48 -8.95 -16.81 13.24
C LYS A 48 -9.21 -18.30 13.47
N SER A 49 -9.03 -18.73 14.71
CA SER A 49 -9.54 -20.03 15.17
C SER A 49 -11.07 -20.01 15.10
N PRO A 50 -11.73 -21.13 14.71
CA PRO A 50 -13.19 -21.25 14.76
C PRO A 50 -13.82 -20.97 16.13
N ALA A 51 -13.00 -21.02 17.20
CA ALA A 51 -13.42 -20.76 18.58
C ALA A 51 -13.31 -19.29 19.02
N ASP A 52 -12.75 -18.42 18.17
CA ASP A 52 -12.59 -17.00 18.50
C ASP A 52 -13.89 -16.24 18.23
N ASN A 53 -14.75 -16.18 19.26
CA ASN A 53 -16.08 -15.59 19.21
C ASN A 53 -16.07 -14.05 19.18
N ASN A 54 -14.91 -13.40 19.12
CA ASN A 54 -14.83 -11.95 18.98
C ASN A 54 -15.26 -11.52 17.57
N HIS A 55 -16.50 -11.05 17.49
CA HIS A 55 -17.06 -10.35 16.33
C HIS A 55 -16.41 -8.97 16.17
N HIS A 56 -15.14 -8.93 15.74
CA HIS A 56 -14.61 -7.72 15.14
C HIS A 56 -15.41 -7.39 13.89
N SER A 57 -16.02 -6.20 13.88
CA SER A 57 -16.74 -5.64 12.74
C SER A 57 -15.89 -5.76 11.47
N SER A 58 -16.52 -5.95 10.31
CA SER A 58 -15.82 -5.90 9.01
C SER A 58 -15.07 -4.57 8.80
N LEU A 59 -15.46 -3.53 9.53
CA LEU A 59 -14.89 -2.19 9.52
C LEU A 59 -13.78 -1.98 10.57
N ASP A 60 -13.41 -3.00 11.34
CA ASP A 60 -12.34 -2.89 12.33
C ASP A 60 -10.96 -2.70 11.66
N PRO A 61 -10.28 -1.56 11.88
CA PRO A 61 -8.96 -1.30 11.30
C PRO A 61 -7.90 -2.33 11.66
N THR A 62 -7.93 -2.88 12.88
CA THR A 62 -6.94 -3.89 13.32
C THR A 62 -7.11 -5.20 12.55
N ARG A 63 -8.35 -5.63 12.31
CA ARG A 63 -8.64 -6.74 11.39
C ARG A 63 -8.11 -6.47 9.98
N LEU A 64 -8.31 -5.27 9.44
CA LEU A 64 -7.82 -4.92 8.09
C LEU A 64 -6.29 -4.93 8.03
N ALA A 65 -5.61 -4.39 9.04
CA ALA A 65 -4.15 -4.41 9.14
C ALA A 65 -3.61 -5.84 9.18
N THR A 66 -4.27 -6.72 9.94
CA THR A 66 -3.92 -8.15 10.05
C THR A 66 -4.03 -8.84 8.68
N ILE A 67 -5.17 -8.69 8.01
CA ILE A 67 -5.41 -9.30 6.69
C ILE A 67 -4.43 -8.76 5.66
N ALA A 68 -4.22 -7.44 5.59
CA ALA A 68 -3.29 -6.83 4.65
C ALA A 68 -1.87 -7.37 4.88
N TYR A 69 -1.38 -7.35 6.12
CA TYR A 69 -0.04 -7.84 6.46
C TYR A 69 0.16 -9.31 6.07
N ASP A 70 -0.72 -10.19 6.55
CA ASP A 70 -0.57 -11.63 6.34
C ASP A 70 -0.67 -11.98 4.84
N THR A 71 -1.61 -11.36 4.14
CA THR A 71 -1.81 -11.59 2.70
C THR A 71 -0.58 -11.13 1.91
N PHE A 72 -0.08 -9.92 2.16
CA PHE A 72 1.02 -9.34 1.39
C PHE A 72 2.31 -10.12 1.63
N ILE A 73 2.64 -10.43 2.89
CA ILE A 73 3.82 -11.20 3.24
C ILE A 73 3.77 -12.60 2.63
N SER A 74 2.60 -13.27 2.65
CA SER A 74 2.44 -14.60 2.04
C SER A 74 2.65 -14.59 0.51
N ASN A 75 2.41 -13.45 -0.13
CA ASN A 75 2.62 -13.24 -1.56
C ASN A 75 3.98 -12.62 -1.90
N GLY A 76 4.89 -12.50 -0.93
CA GLY A 76 6.25 -11.99 -1.15
C GLY A 76 6.33 -10.47 -1.27
N TRP A 77 5.39 -9.75 -0.66
CA TRP A 77 5.42 -8.30 -0.52
C TRP A 77 5.73 -7.92 0.93
N ASP A 78 6.80 -7.17 1.11
CA ASP A 78 7.29 -6.77 2.42
C ASP A 78 6.62 -5.47 2.88
N VAL A 79 5.86 -5.55 3.98
CA VAL A 79 5.23 -4.38 4.61
C VAL A 79 6.31 -3.54 5.28
N GLN A 80 6.42 -2.26 4.93
CA GLN A 80 7.49 -1.40 5.43
C GLN A 80 7.00 -0.28 6.35
N TRP A 81 5.75 0.14 6.25
CA TRP A 81 5.24 1.26 7.03
C TRP A 81 3.71 1.23 7.19
N ILE A 82 3.24 1.91 8.25
CA ILE A 82 1.88 2.46 8.33
C ILE A 82 1.99 3.95 8.58
N TYR A 83 1.40 4.77 7.70
CA TYR A 83 1.28 6.21 7.88
C TYR A 83 -0.17 6.61 8.12
N ARG A 84 -0.37 7.59 8.99
CA ARG A 84 -1.56 8.44 9.01
C ARG A 84 -1.29 9.65 8.15
N TYR A 85 -2.21 9.97 7.24
CA TYR A 85 -2.06 11.09 6.33
C TYR A 85 -2.84 12.31 6.82
N GLY A 86 -2.21 13.48 6.66
CA GLY A 86 -2.88 14.75 6.82
C GLY A 86 -3.70 15.15 5.60
N ARG A 87 -4.18 16.40 5.60
CA ARG A 87 -5.08 16.94 4.55
C ARG A 87 -4.54 16.78 3.13
N THR A 88 -3.22 16.86 2.96
CA THR A 88 -2.56 16.66 1.68
C THR A 88 -1.07 16.39 1.84
N GLN A 89 -0.42 15.96 0.77
CA GLN A 89 1.04 15.75 0.69
C GLN A 89 1.59 16.25 -0.65
N ARG A 90 2.91 16.23 -0.84
CA ARG A 90 3.48 16.50 -2.17
C ARG A 90 3.19 15.33 -3.10
N SER A 91 2.88 15.61 -4.37
CA SER A 91 2.79 14.55 -5.38
C SER A 91 4.18 13.95 -5.61
N HIS A 92 4.27 12.64 -5.53
CA HIS A 92 5.52 11.89 -5.64
C HIS A 92 5.29 10.53 -6.29
N TYR A 93 6.38 9.88 -6.70
CA TYR A 93 6.39 8.54 -7.27
C TYR A 93 7.64 7.78 -6.81
N HIS A 94 7.62 6.46 -6.96
CA HIS A 94 8.78 5.60 -6.80
C HIS A 94 9.38 5.27 -8.17
N SER A 95 10.65 5.59 -8.40
CA SER A 95 11.31 5.43 -9.71
C SER A 95 11.95 4.05 -9.89
N SER A 96 12.22 3.34 -8.79
CA SER A 96 12.97 2.08 -8.77
C SER A 96 12.13 0.84 -8.42
N VAL A 97 10.90 1.00 -7.92
CA VAL A 97 10.13 -0.12 -7.36
C VAL A 97 8.62 0.06 -7.52
N HIS A 98 7.92 -1.06 -7.56
CA HIS A 98 6.45 -1.13 -7.52
C HIS A 98 5.93 -1.03 -6.09
N GLU A 99 4.75 -0.44 -5.91
CA GLU A 99 4.18 -0.22 -4.58
C GLU A 99 2.78 -0.80 -4.46
N CYS A 100 2.49 -1.39 -3.30
CA CYS A 100 1.14 -1.75 -2.89
C CYS A 100 0.73 -0.89 -1.69
N MET A 101 -0.38 -0.18 -1.80
CA MET A 101 -0.98 0.59 -0.71
C MET A 101 -2.32 0.00 -0.29
N ALA A 102 -2.53 -0.19 1.00
CA ALA A 102 -3.81 -0.63 1.57
C ALA A 102 -4.36 0.41 2.54
N VAL A 103 -5.64 0.78 2.39
CA VAL A 103 -6.30 1.70 3.32
C VAL A 103 -6.83 0.94 4.53
N LEU A 104 -6.39 1.30 5.73
CA LEU A 104 -6.73 0.59 6.96
C LEU A 104 -7.82 1.31 7.78
N SER A 105 -7.89 2.63 7.71
CA SER A 105 -8.92 3.42 8.39
C SER A 105 -9.21 4.74 7.66
N GLY A 106 -10.39 5.30 7.91
CA GLY A 106 -10.80 6.59 7.34
C GLY A 106 -11.08 6.55 5.84
N SER A 107 -11.17 7.73 5.24
CA SER A 107 -11.31 7.94 3.80
C SER A 107 -10.53 9.15 3.32
N ALA A 108 -10.22 9.19 2.03
CA ALA A 108 -9.56 10.32 1.38
C ALA A 108 -9.81 10.30 -0.13
N THR A 109 -9.46 11.38 -0.82
CA THR A 109 -9.32 11.37 -2.28
C THR A 109 -7.85 11.22 -2.63
N ILE A 110 -7.49 10.20 -3.41
CA ILE A 110 -6.14 10.03 -3.94
C ILE A 110 -6.16 10.41 -5.42
N ARG A 111 -5.25 11.32 -5.81
CA ARG A 111 -5.01 11.67 -7.20
C ARG A 111 -3.79 10.93 -7.71
N PHE A 112 -3.92 10.30 -8.87
CA PHE A 112 -2.85 9.56 -9.53
C PHE A 112 -2.42 10.20 -10.85
N GLY A 113 -1.15 10.05 -11.21
CA GLY A 113 -0.62 10.24 -12.56
C GLY A 113 -0.07 11.63 -12.89
N ILE A 114 0.05 12.56 -11.95
CA ILE A 114 0.44 13.94 -12.28
C ILE A 114 1.22 14.65 -11.16
N ALA A 115 2.17 15.49 -11.55
CA ALA A 115 2.96 16.32 -10.63
C ALA A 115 2.12 17.48 -10.05
N ASP A 116 2.60 18.01 -8.92
CA ASP A 116 2.10 19.29 -8.43
C ASP A 116 2.43 20.42 -9.42
N GLY A 117 1.45 21.29 -9.69
CA GLY A 117 1.62 22.43 -10.61
C GLY A 117 1.60 22.10 -12.11
N GLU A 118 1.54 20.82 -12.51
CA GLU A 118 1.46 20.43 -13.93
C GLU A 118 0.04 20.52 -14.51
N ALA A 119 -0.98 20.69 -13.66
CA ALA A 119 -2.37 20.82 -14.10
C ALA A 119 -2.80 22.28 -14.21
N ASP A 120 -3.35 22.68 -15.36
CA ASP A 120 -4.21 23.87 -15.47
C ASP A 120 -5.61 23.60 -14.87
N GLY A 121 -5.64 23.17 -13.62
CA GLY A 121 -6.87 23.04 -12.83
C GLY A 121 -6.93 21.79 -11.97
N GLY A 122 -6.43 21.88 -10.74
CA GLY A 122 -6.87 21.01 -9.65
C GLY A 122 -8.32 21.34 -9.23
N PRO A 123 -8.98 20.48 -8.43
CA PRO A 123 -10.28 20.78 -7.86
C PRO A 123 -10.11 21.97 -6.90
N GLY A 124 -10.52 23.17 -7.35
CA GLY A 124 -10.34 24.42 -6.61
C GLY A 124 -9.49 25.50 -7.29
N ALA A 125 -8.96 25.27 -8.50
CA ALA A 125 -8.36 26.34 -9.30
C ALA A 125 -9.45 27.36 -9.67
N ARG A 126 -9.49 28.46 -8.91
CA ARG A 126 -10.39 29.59 -9.16
C ARG A 126 -10.23 30.03 -10.62
N ARG A 127 -11.36 30.18 -11.32
CA ARG A 127 -11.49 30.99 -12.53
C ARG A 127 -10.93 32.39 -12.25
N GLY A 128 -9.65 32.59 -12.51
CA GLY A 128 -8.94 33.86 -12.40
C GLY A 128 -8.48 34.31 -13.77
N ALA A 129 -9.32 35.12 -14.40
CA ALA A 129 -9.03 36.15 -15.41
C ALA A 129 -7.83 36.00 -16.36
N ASN A 130 -8.19 35.87 -17.65
CA ASN A 130 -7.58 36.55 -18.81
C ASN A 130 -6.28 35.98 -19.40
N GLY A 131 -6.41 34.89 -20.15
CA GLY A 131 -5.57 34.57 -21.31
C GLY A 131 -6.40 33.77 -22.31
N PRO A 132 -6.30 34.01 -23.63
CA PRO A 132 -7.08 33.25 -24.60
C PRO A 132 -6.56 31.81 -24.59
N THR A 133 -7.36 30.89 -24.06
CA THR A 133 -7.18 29.46 -24.32
C THR A 133 -7.30 29.27 -25.83
N SER A 134 -6.20 28.93 -26.48
CA SER A 134 -6.24 28.47 -27.86
C SER A 134 -7.22 27.30 -27.93
N THR A 135 -8.17 27.35 -28.87
CA THR A 135 -9.18 26.31 -29.06
C THR A 135 -8.60 25.04 -29.71
N HIS A 136 -7.27 24.91 -29.72
CA HIS A 136 -6.52 23.84 -30.39
C HIS A 136 -5.63 23.03 -29.44
N ASP A 137 -5.49 23.43 -28.18
CA ASP A 137 -4.76 22.61 -27.21
C ASP A 137 -5.67 21.49 -26.67
N PRO A 138 -5.30 20.20 -26.81
CA PRO A 138 -6.06 19.12 -26.21
C PRO A 138 -6.12 19.33 -24.69
N PRO A 139 -7.23 18.95 -24.02
CA PRO A 139 -7.34 19.11 -22.58
C PRO A 139 -6.15 18.42 -21.89
N SER A 140 -5.39 19.19 -21.12
CA SER A 140 -4.26 18.65 -20.35
C SER A 140 -4.77 17.58 -19.39
N PHE A 141 -4.12 16.40 -19.41
CA PHE A 141 -4.43 15.32 -18.48
C PHE A 141 -4.36 15.84 -17.05
N LYS A 142 -5.40 15.60 -16.24
CA LYS A 142 -5.51 16.12 -14.87
C LYS A 142 -5.25 15.05 -13.81
N GLY A 143 -4.77 13.88 -14.20
CA GLY A 143 -4.73 12.73 -13.30
C GLY A 143 -6.10 12.11 -13.06
N VAL A 144 -6.11 10.97 -12.38
CA VAL A 144 -7.31 10.23 -11.97
C VAL A 144 -7.53 10.45 -10.49
N PHE A 145 -8.76 10.79 -10.10
CA PHE A 145 -9.14 10.98 -8.70
C PHE A 145 -9.98 9.78 -8.25
N ILE A 146 -9.54 9.09 -7.20
CA ILE A 146 -10.24 7.95 -6.61
C ILE A 146 -10.56 8.28 -5.16
N HIS A 147 -11.82 8.10 -4.76
CA HIS A 147 -12.22 8.21 -3.37
C HIS A 147 -11.93 6.88 -2.65
N ALA A 148 -10.82 6.88 -1.91
CA ALA A 148 -10.30 5.74 -1.19
C ALA A 148 -10.93 5.63 0.20
N ARG A 149 -11.28 4.42 0.62
CA ARG A 149 -11.84 4.12 1.94
C ARG A 149 -11.19 2.89 2.56
N ALA A 150 -11.33 2.73 3.86
CA ALA A 150 -10.87 1.53 4.56
C ALA A 150 -11.29 0.25 3.82
N GLY A 151 -10.34 -0.66 3.62
CA GLY A 151 -10.51 -1.92 2.90
C GLY A 151 -10.07 -1.90 1.42
N ASP A 152 -9.84 -0.72 0.85
CA ASP A 152 -9.32 -0.54 -0.51
C ASP A 152 -7.83 -0.91 -0.62
N VAL A 153 -7.42 -1.47 -1.77
CA VAL A 153 -6.01 -1.74 -2.09
C VAL A 153 -5.66 -1.20 -3.48
N PHE A 154 -4.48 -0.62 -3.61
CA PHE A 154 -3.92 -0.09 -4.86
C PHE A 154 -2.57 -0.75 -5.15
N VAL A 155 -2.32 -1.09 -6.41
CA VAL A 155 -1.02 -1.58 -6.88
C VAL A 155 -0.50 -0.66 -7.97
N LEU A 156 0.60 0.02 -7.68
CA LEU A 156 1.18 1.09 -8.47
C LEU A 156 2.41 0.58 -9.23
N PRO A 157 2.40 0.70 -10.56
CA PRO A 157 3.62 0.63 -11.35
C PRO A 157 4.64 1.69 -10.90
N ALA A 158 5.94 1.37 -10.96
CA ALA A 158 6.99 2.35 -10.78
C ALA A 158 6.76 3.54 -11.72
N GLY A 159 6.96 4.75 -11.22
CA GLY A 159 6.74 6.00 -11.93
C GLY A 159 5.31 6.53 -11.88
N VAL A 160 4.35 5.84 -11.27
CA VAL A 160 3.00 6.37 -11.07
C VAL A 160 2.99 7.37 -9.92
N ALA A 161 2.79 8.64 -10.25
CA ALA A 161 2.67 9.68 -9.23
C ALA A 161 1.36 9.55 -8.47
N HIS A 162 1.38 9.88 -7.18
CA HIS A 162 0.18 9.88 -6.37
C HIS A 162 0.21 10.94 -5.25
N LYS A 163 -0.98 11.38 -4.83
CA LYS A 163 -1.16 12.41 -3.80
C LYS A 163 -2.51 12.31 -3.11
N THR A 164 -2.51 12.39 -1.79
CA THR A 164 -3.71 12.39 -0.95
C THR A 164 -4.30 13.80 -0.81
N TYR A 165 -5.63 13.87 -0.71
CA TYR A 165 -6.46 15.05 -0.45
C TYR A 165 -7.62 14.68 0.49
N ASP A 166 -8.16 15.69 1.17
CA ASP A 166 -9.46 15.62 1.87
C ASP A 166 -9.60 14.39 2.78
N THR A 167 -8.65 14.21 3.69
CA THR A 167 -8.69 13.09 4.63
C THR A 167 -9.80 13.25 5.65
N GLU A 168 -10.51 12.15 5.92
CA GLU A 168 -11.60 12.09 6.89
C GLU A 168 -11.41 10.89 7.83
N PRO A 169 -11.37 11.11 9.16
CA PRO A 169 -11.28 12.41 9.81
C PRO A 169 -9.92 13.09 9.55
N ASN A 170 -9.92 14.43 9.58
CA ASN A 170 -8.69 15.21 9.50
C ASN A 170 -7.79 14.89 10.70
N ALA A 171 -6.51 14.63 10.43
CA ALA A 171 -5.48 14.39 11.44
C ALA A 171 -4.13 14.92 10.96
N GLU A 172 -3.13 14.94 11.84
CA GLU A 172 -1.75 15.24 11.45
C GLU A 172 -1.07 14.04 10.80
N PHE A 173 -0.19 14.33 9.83
CA PHE A 173 0.66 13.33 9.19
C PHE A 173 1.61 12.71 10.22
N ALA A 174 1.65 11.38 10.29
CA ALA A 174 2.51 10.67 11.23
C ALA A 174 2.84 9.27 10.73
N LEU A 175 4.11 8.87 10.85
CA LEU A 175 4.49 7.46 10.81
C LEU A 175 3.96 6.80 12.10
N LEU A 176 3.16 5.75 11.98
CA LEU A 176 2.56 5.07 13.13
C LEU A 176 3.33 3.82 13.57
N THR A 177 3.97 3.13 12.62
CA THR A 177 4.85 1.99 12.92
C THR A 177 6.23 2.45 13.38
N PRO A 178 6.94 1.68 14.23
CA PRO A 178 8.32 2.00 14.59
C PRO A 178 9.27 2.00 13.38
N GLY A 179 10.28 2.86 13.40
CA GLY A 179 11.30 2.98 12.35
C GLY A 179 11.28 4.35 11.67
N ASP A 180 11.75 4.40 10.43
CA ASP A 180 11.92 5.62 9.64
C ASP A 180 11.03 5.68 8.37
N GLY A 181 10.19 4.66 8.18
CA GLY A 181 9.33 4.50 7.01
C GLY A 181 9.88 3.54 5.96
N HIS A 182 11.18 3.22 5.94
CA HIS A 182 11.75 2.26 4.98
C HIS A 182 11.73 0.82 5.50
N ARG A 183 11.46 0.66 6.80
CA ARG A 183 11.30 -0.63 7.46
C ARG A 183 10.57 -0.46 8.77
N ILE A 184 9.84 -1.50 9.16
CA ILE A 184 9.32 -1.62 10.52
C ILE A 184 10.46 -2.14 11.40
N GLU A 185 10.93 -1.28 12.30
CA GLU A 185 11.97 -1.64 13.25
C GLU A 185 11.38 -2.39 14.44
N VAL A 186 11.93 -3.57 14.72
CA VAL A 186 11.55 -4.34 15.90
C VAL A 186 12.78 -4.55 16.78
N PRO A 187 12.74 -4.12 18.06
CA PRO A 187 13.84 -4.36 18.98
C PRO A 187 14.20 -5.86 19.02
N PRO A 188 15.49 -6.20 19.18
CA PRO A 188 15.89 -7.56 19.49
C PRO A 188 15.25 -8.01 20.81
N ASP A 189 15.03 -9.31 20.95
CA ASP A 189 14.43 -9.88 22.16
C ASP A 189 15.33 -9.54 23.37
N SER A 190 14.78 -8.87 24.38
CA SER A 190 15.51 -8.40 25.57
C SER A 190 16.04 -9.54 26.44
N SER A 191 15.71 -10.78 26.09
CA SER A 191 16.22 -12.02 26.68
C SER A 191 17.61 -12.45 26.18
N SER A 192 18.21 -11.75 25.20
CA SER A 192 19.50 -12.16 24.60
C SER A 192 20.76 -11.53 25.22
N THR A 193 20.63 -10.61 26.18
CA THR A 193 21.76 -10.09 26.95
C THR A 193 21.71 -10.56 28.41
N SER A 194 21.97 -11.85 28.64
CA SER A 194 22.45 -12.32 29.94
C SER A 194 23.89 -12.80 29.79
N THR A 195 24.82 -11.91 30.13
CA THR A 195 26.21 -12.23 30.45
C THR A 195 26.23 -13.38 31.45
N THR A 196 27.04 -14.39 31.16
CA THR A 196 27.36 -15.51 32.05
C THR A 196 27.72 -15.03 33.45
N ASN A 197 26.89 -15.35 34.44
CA ASN A 197 27.30 -15.43 35.83
C ASN A 197 26.77 -16.73 36.41
N ALA A 198 27.71 -17.59 36.82
CA ALA A 198 27.44 -18.82 37.53
C ALA A 198 26.87 -18.51 38.92
N GLY A 199 25.77 -19.16 39.32
CA GLY A 199 25.31 -19.12 40.71
C GLY A 199 23.85 -19.49 40.97
N SER A 200 23.66 -20.74 41.39
CA SER A 200 22.58 -21.25 42.26
C SER A 200 21.13 -21.35 41.73
N ALA A 201 20.54 -22.50 42.04
CA ALA A 201 19.20 -22.96 41.70
C ALA A 201 18.08 -22.24 42.48
N ALA A 202 16.96 -21.95 41.79
CA ALA A 202 15.58 -22.33 42.17
C ALA A 202 14.54 -21.70 41.22
N THR A 203 13.56 -22.52 40.82
CA THR A 203 12.15 -22.21 40.47
C THR A 203 11.84 -20.95 39.65
N ASP A 204 11.51 -21.13 38.37
CA ASP A 204 10.14 -20.95 37.85
C ASP A 204 10.11 -21.26 36.35
N ALA A 205 9.18 -22.12 35.95
CA ALA A 205 8.89 -22.40 34.56
C ALA A 205 8.14 -21.21 33.93
N ASN A 206 8.86 -20.12 33.67
CA ASN A 206 8.35 -19.05 32.82
C ASN A 206 9.00 -19.21 31.45
N ALA A 207 8.28 -19.86 30.54
CA ALA A 207 8.71 -20.02 29.16
C ALA A 207 8.82 -18.62 28.52
N SER A 208 10.03 -18.07 28.43
CA SER A 208 10.30 -16.90 27.60
C SER A 208 10.04 -17.30 26.15
N VAL A 209 8.89 -16.91 25.62
CA VAL A 209 8.54 -17.15 24.21
C VAL A 209 9.44 -16.27 23.36
N ASN A 210 10.58 -16.81 22.95
CA ASN A 210 11.49 -16.19 22.00
C ASN A 210 10.74 -16.00 20.67
N THR A 211 10.21 -14.80 20.45
CA THR A 211 9.28 -14.54 19.34
C THR A 211 10.11 -14.18 18.11
N SER A 212 9.90 -14.90 17.00
CA SER A 212 10.68 -14.69 15.77
C SER A 212 10.61 -13.23 15.29
N ALA A 213 11.63 -12.76 14.57
CA ALA A 213 11.65 -11.39 14.04
C ALA A 213 10.42 -11.09 13.16
N ALA A 214 9.96 -12.08 12.40
CA ALA A 214 8.75 -11.98 11.60
C ALA A 214 7.49 -11.81 12.47
N ALA A 215 7.36 -12.60 13.55
CA ALA A 215 6.24 -12.48 14.48
C ALA A 215 6.26 -11.14 15.23
N ARG A 216 7.43 -10.64 15.63
CA ARG A 216 7.57 -9.29 16.21
C ARG A 216 7.15 -8.20 15.22
N LYS A 217 7.56 -8.30 13.96
CA LYS A 217 7.19 -7.34 12.91
C LYS A 217 5.68 -7.33 12.66
N ARG A 218 5.08 -8.52 12.61
CA ARG A 218 3.63 -8.70 12.52
C ARG A 218 2.90 -8.03 13.68
N ASN A 219 3.34 -8.27 14.92
CA ASN A 219 2.72 -7.67 16.10
C ASN A 219 2.86 -6.15 16.08
N ALA A 220 4.02 -5.60 15.71
CA ALA A 220 4.20 -4.16 15.57
C ALA A 220 3.20 -3.52 14.60
N VAL A 221 2.79 -4.23 13.54
CA VAL A 221 1.74 -3.78 12.61
C VAL A 221 0.35 -3.87 13.24
N ILE A 222 0.00 -5.02 13.83
CA ILE A 222 -1.35 -5.29 14.33
C ILE A 222 -1.67 -4.44 15.57
N ASP A 223 -0.67 -4.23 16.44
CA ASP A 223 -0.81 -3.46 17.67
C ASP A 223 -0.72 -1.95 17.41
N THR A 224 -0.48 -1.51 16.17
CA THR A 224 -0.45 -0.09 15.81
C THR A 224 -1.84 0.53 16.03
N PRO A 225 -1.97 1.57 16.87
CA PRO A 225 -3.26 2.25 17.05
C PRO A 225 -3.65 3.04 15.79
N LEU A 226 -4.73 2.61 15.13
CA LEU A 226 -5.18 3.22 13.88
C LEU A 226 -6.28 4.27 14.13
N SER A 227 -6.08 5.46 13.54
CA SER A 227 -7.01 6.60 13.61
C SER A 227 -6.77 7.54 12.44
N GLY A 228 -7.78 8.31 12.01
CA GLY A 228 -7.65 9.13 10.80
C GLY A 228 -7.67 8.31 9.52
N PHE A 229 -7.22 8.91 8.42
CA PHE A 229 -6.94 8.19 7.18
C PHE A 229 -5.56 7.54 7.27
N THR A 230 -5.51 6.21 7.38
CA THR A 230 -4.26 5.45 7.49
C THR A 230 -4.08 4.52 6.30
N MET A 231 -2.85 4.41 5.81
CA MET A 231 -2.48 3.43 4.81
C MET A 231 -1.25 2.63 5.26
N LEU A 232 -1.19 1.40 4.77
CA LEU A 232 -0.07 0.49 4.87
C LEU A 232 0.61 0.38 3.50
N GLY A 233 1.93 0.44 3.47
CA GLY A 233 2.74 0.26 2.26
C GLY A 233 3.53 -1.03 2.26
N ALA A 234 3.54 -1.70 1.12
CA ALA A 234 4.30 -2.91 0.89
C ALA A 234 4.98 -2.91 -0.48
N TYR A 235 6.13 -3.58 -0.56
CA TYR A 235 7.01 -3.60 -1.74
C TYR A 235 7.40 -5.03 -2.10
N PRO A 236 7.52 -5.38 -3.39
CA PRO A 236 7.83 -6.74 -3.82
C PRO A 236 9.24 -7.16 -3.38
N ARG A 237 9.42 -8.44 -3.04
CA ARG A 237 10.73 -9.01 -2.70
C ARG A 237 11.31 -9.91 -3.78
N LEU A 238 10.50 -10.25 -4.79
CA LEU A 238 10.88 -11.11 -5.90
C LEU A 238 10.30 -10.57 -7.19
N THR A 239 11.12 -10.56 -8.24
CA THR A 239 10.69 -10.33 -9.62
C THR A 239 10.03 -11.57 -10.21
N GLU A 240 9.33 -11.44 -11.35
CA GLU A 240 8.72 -12.54 -12.10
C GLU A 240 9.66 -13.71 -12.42
N THR A 241 10.96 -13.42 -12.56
CA THR A 241 12.00 -14.42 -12.81
C THR A 241 12.52 -15.11 -11.53
N GLY A 242 11.95 -14.79 -10.37
CA GLY A 242 12.38 -15.28 -9.05
C GLY A 242 13.65 -14.61 -8.52
N GLN A 243 14.18 -13.59 -9.20
CA GLN A 243 15.32 -12.83 -8.69
C GLN A 243 14.89 -11.93 -7.53
N PRO A 244 15.74 -11.73 -6.50
CA PRO A 244 15.50 -10.78 -5.43
C PRO A 244 15.20 -9.39 -5.97
N ASP A 245 14.13 -8.80 -5.44
CA ASP A 245 13.87 -7.37 -5.52
C ASP A 245 14.17 -6.80 -4.12
N PRO A 246 15.10 -5.84 -3.99
CA PRO A 246 15.44 -5.29 -2.69
C PRO A 246 14.25 -4.54 -2.06
N GLY A 247 13.25 -4.15 -2.85
CA GLY A 247 12.12 -3.36 -2.35
C GLY A 247 12.53 -1.95 -1.91
N GLU A 248 13.68 -1.46 -2.40
CA GLU A 248 14.22 -0.14 -2.09
C GLU A 248 13.48 0.93 -2.89
N TRP A 249 12.65 1.70 -2.20
CA TRP A 249 11.92 2.82 -2.76
C TRP A 249 12.64 4.14 -2.50
N ASP A 250 12.46 5.08 -3.42
CA ASP A 250 12.90 6.48 -3.37
C ASP A 250 11.70 7.43 -3.23
N PHE A 251 11.89 8.73 -3.04
CA PHE A 251 10.79 9.70 -2.98
C PHE A 251 10.95 10.75 -4.08
N ALA A 252 10.70 10.36 -5.33
CA ALA A 252 10.90 11.24 -6.47
C ALA A 252 9.70 12.16 -6.68
N THR A 253 9.98 13.41 -7.03
CA THR A 253 8.99 14.45 -7.34
C THR A 253 9.02 14.82 -8.83
N GLY A 254 8.01 15.56 -9.27
CA GLY A 254 7.85 15.88 -10.69
C GLY A 254 9.09 16.54 -11.29
N GLY A 255 9.60 15.95 -12.38
CA GLY A 255 10.78 16.43 -13.10
C GLY A 255 12.06 15.65 -12.83
N GLU A 256 12.13 14.86 -11.75
CA GLU A 256 13.39 14.23 -11.34
C GLU A 256 13.93 13.22 -12.38
N ASP A 257 13.06 12.51 -13.10
CA ASP A 257 13.44 11.56 -14.16
C ASP A 257 13.20 12.01 -15.59
N VAL A 258 13.04 13.30 -15.83
CA VAL A 258 12.90 13.83 -17.21
C VAL A 258 14.09 13.39 -18.06
N GLY A 259 13.78 12.80 -19.22
CA GLY A 259 14.77 12.23 -20.14
C GLY A 259 15.31 10.86 -19.74
N ARG A 260 14.75 10.20 -18.70
CA ARG A 260 15.17 8.88 -18.22
C ARG A 260 13.98 7.97 -17.85
N TYR A 261 12.81 8.20 -18.43
CA TYR A 261 11.60 7.42 -18.11
C TYR A 261 11.73 5.95 -18.48
N GLU A 262 12.50 5.62 -19.51
CA GLU A 262 12.78 4.25 -19.93
C GLU A 262 13.39 3.42 -18.79
N ARG A 263 14.23 4.04 -17.95
CA ARG A 263 14.77 3.39 -16.75
C ARG A 263 13.64 3.00 -15.79
N VAL A 264 12.72 3.93 -15.51
CA VAL A 264 11.58 3.72 -14.62
C VAL A 264 10.62 2.66 -15.17
N TRP A 265 10.35 2.70 -16.48
CA TRP A 265 9.50 1.71 -17.16
C TRP A 265 10.13 0.32 -17.24
N SER A 266 11.45 0.21 -17.07
CA SER A 266 12.19 -1.06 -17.10
C SER A 266 12.20 -1.83 -15.76
N VAL A 267 11.70 -1.23 -14.67
CA VAL A 267 11.53 -1.91 -13.37
C VAL A 267 10.80 -3.23 -13.60
N LYS A 268 11.28 -4.31 -12.99
CA LYS A 268 10.83 -5.66 -13.29
C LYS A 268 9.48 -5.94 -12.65
N LYS A 269 8.61 -6.65 -13.38
CA LYS A 269 7.30 -7.08 -12.88
C LYS A 269 7.52 -7.96 -11.62
N PRO A 270 6.71 -7.78 -10.55
CA PRO A 270 6.75 -8.64 -9.37
C PRO A 270 6.35 -10.08 -9.68
N ALA A 271 6.83 -11.03 -8.88
CA ALA A 271 6.49 -12.45 -9.02
C ALA A 271 5.01 -12.77 -8.79
N ARG A 272 4.31 -11.95 -8.02
CA ARG A 272 2.96 -12.21 -7.53
C ARG A 272 2.22 -10.90 -7.30
N ASP A 273 0.91 -10.91 -7.49
CA ASP A 273 0.02 -9.89 -6.97
C ASP A 273 0.05 -9.89 -5.43
N PRO A 274 0.04 -8.73 -4.76
CA PRO A 274 0.09 -8.65 -3.29
C PRO A 274 -1.12 -9.31 -2.63
N CYS A 275 -2.30 -9.28 -3.25
CA CYS A 275 -3.53 -9.83 -2.71
C CYS A 275 -3.86 -11.21 -3.29
N LEU A 276 -3.76 -11.34 -4.61
CA LEU A 276 -4.29 -12.48 -5.37
C LEU A 276 -3.21 -13.48 -5.79
N GLY A 277 -1.95 -13.26 -5.43
CA GLY A 277 -0.85 -14.17 -5.75
C GLY A 277 -0.65 -14.35 -7.25
N VAL A 278 -0.99 -15.53 -7.78
CA VAL A 278 -0.84 -15.89 -9.20
C VAL A 278 -2.17 -15.92 -9.96
N ASP A 279 -3.24 -15.39 -9.37
CA ASP A 279 -4.54 -15.28 -10.05
C ASP A 279 -4.46 -14.27 -11.21
N GLU A 280 -4.83 -14.70 -12.41
CA GLU A 280 -4.77 -13.88 -13.64
C GLU A 280 -5.66 -12.64 -13.59
N ARG A 281 -6.62 -12.58 -12.66
CA ARG A 281 -7.46 -11.39 -12.46
C ARG A 281 -6.69 -10.21 -11.88
N GLY A 282 -5.59 -10.46 -11.16
CA GLY A 282 -4.76 -9.43 -10.53
C GLY A 282 -3.52 -9.06 -11.34
N LEU A 283 -2.52 -8.45 -10.67
CA LEU A 283 -1.23 -8.06 -11.27
C LEU A 283 -0.59 -9.16 -12.10
N TRP A 284 -0.75 -10.43 -11.69
CA TRP A 284 -0.17 -11.56 -12.40
C TRP A 284 -0.60 -11.64 -13.86
N GLY A 285 -1.88 -11.42 -14.17
CA GLY A 285 -2.39 -11.42 -15.54
C GLY A 285 -2.53 -10.03 -16.17
N LEU A 286 -2.61 -8.97 -15.35
CA LEU A 286 -2.84 -7.60 -15.82
C LEU A 286 -1.56 -6.84 -16.23
N TRP A 287 -0.37 -7.29 -15.79
CA TRP A 287 0.93 -6.66 -16.08
C TRP A 287 1.81 -7.49 -17.01
#